data_AF-A0A1F9PZF5-F1
#
_entry.id   AF-A0A1F9PZF5-F1
#
_cell.length_a   1.000
_cell.length_b   1.000
_cell.length_c   1.000
_cell.angle_alpha   90.00
_cell.angle_beta   90.00
_cell.angle_gamma   90.00
#
_symmetry.space_group_name_H-M   'P 1'
#
loop_
_entity.id
_entity.type
_entity.pdbx_description
1 polymer ?
#
loop_
_entity_poly.entity_id
_entity_poly.type
_entity_poly.pdbx_seq_one_letter_code
_entity_poly.pdbx_strand_id
1 'polypeptide(L)'
;MNQAIWIWTALAALAALAGLSAAWWGRSRFVRGRRAVIAVAAFLVVGAVGGFLAREPLTQSIRQDYASARTEDIFRTEGLLRALAEAEPEQAEILRGRLAKALAATGDADERQAVEQRLRDEATGLALATGFARLGNASDEAAARLAEALLGALKELSATDATLCLGLLHPAAQTPVQAATLARLRGSVRTKLDAALALVLASSSLKPQLAPLPAKADAALADMFGENLPAFQQTYGEPKQVQALFEALSNPAQAARVAPDTLCAFAQDLLRALLRMPPAERGPGLRRLLGT
;
A
#
# COMPACT_ATOMS: atom_id res chain seq x y z
N MET A 1 5.95 -24.02 22.28
CA MET A 1 6.24 -23.15 23.46
C MET A 1 5.31 -23.35 24.66
N ASN A 2 4.04 -23.79 24.52
CA ASN A 2 3.19 -24.11 25.67
C ASN A 2 3.74 -25.25 26.55
N GLN A 3 4.50 -26.20 25.99
CA GLN A 3 5.03 -27.34 26.73
C GLN A 3 6.03 -26.96 27.83
N ALA A 4 6.88 -25.95 27.64
CA ALA A 4 7.86 -25.54 28.65
C ALA A 4 7.18 -24.96 29.91
N ILE A 5 6.10 -24.22 29.74
CA ILE A 5 5.34 -23.62 30.85
C ILE A 5 4.58 -24.71 31.63
N TRP A 6 4.01 -25.69 30.92
CA TRP A 6 3.42 -26.87 31.55
C TRP A 6 4.44 -27.69 32.33
N ILE A 7 5.67 -27.82 31.81
CA ILE A 7 6.75 -28.53 32.51
C ILE A 7 7.15 -27.81 33.79
N TRP A 8 7.33 -26.48 33.77
CA TRP A 8 7.71 -25.72 34.96
C TRP A 8 6.57 -25.61 35.99
N THR A 9 5.33 -25.48 35.55
CA THR A 9 4.15 -25.49 36.44
C THR A 9 3.89 -26.87 37.04
N ALA A 10 4.05 -27.95 36.25
CA ALA A 10 3.98 -29.32 36.75
C ALA A 10 5.11 -29.65 37.73
N LEU A 11 6.34 -29.18 37.47
CA LEU A 11 7.47 -29.30 38.40
C LEU A 11 7.23 -28.52 39.70
N ALA A 12 6.66 -27.32 39.62
CA ALA A 12 6.29 -26.54 40.81
C ALA A 12 5.17 -27.21 41.62
N ALA A 13 4.16 -27.78 40.95
CA ALA A 13 3.08 -28.52 41.60
C ALA A 13 3.57 -29.82 42.25
N LEU A 14 4.46 -30.57 41.58
CA LEU A 14 5.10 -31.77 42.14
C LEU A 14 5.99 -31.43 43.33
N ALA A 15 6.74 -30.33 43.28
CA ALA A 15 7.57 -29.88 44.41
C ALA A 15 6.72 -29.43 45.61
N ALA A 16 5.58 -28.76 45.36
CA ALA A 16 4.64 -28.37 46.42
C ALA A 16 3.96 -29.58 47.07
N LEU A 17 3.55 -30.57 46.28
CA LEU A 17 2.99 -31.84 46.77
C LEU A 17 4.03 -32.65 47.56
N ALA A 18 5.28 -32.70 47.10
CA ALA A 18 6.38 -33.33 47.82
C ALA A 18 6.65 -32.61 49.17
N GLY A 19 6.63 -31.28 49.19
CA GLY A 19 6.77 -30.49 50.42
C GLY A 19 5.64 -30.69 51.43
N LEU A 20 4.39 -30.80 50.95
CA LEU A 20 3.22 -31.11 51.77
C LEU A 20 3.26 -32.53 52.34
N SER A 21 3.69 -33.52 51.54
CA SER A 21 3.83 -34.91 52.00
C SER A 21 4.94 -35.08 53.06
N ALA A 22 6.05 -34.35 52.93
CA ALA A 22 7.13 -34.32 53.91
C ALA A 22 6.73 -33.59 55.21
N ALA A 23 5.86 -32.56 55.12
CA ALA A 23 5.32 -31.85 56.28
C ALA A 23 4.30 -32.69 57.06
N TRP A 24 3.57 -33.59 56.41
CA TRP A 24 2.57 -34.45 57.04
C TRP A 24 3.19 -35.64 57.80
N TRP A 25 4.37 -36.15 57.36
CA TRP A 25 5.03 -37.32 57.97
C TRP A 25 6.13 -37.00 59.02
N GLY A 26 6.59 -35.75 59.14
CA GLY A 26 7.81 -35.44 59.89
C GLY A 26 7.63 -34.53 61.10
N ARG A 27 7.03 -35.00 62.21
CA ARG A 27 6.80 -34.18 63.41
C ARG A 27 8.02 -33.97 64.34
N SER A 28 9.25 -34.40 64.04
CA SER A 28 10.33 -34.16 65.03
C SER A 28 11.80 -34.10 64.62
N ARG A 29 12.24 -34.25 63.35
CA ARG A 29 13.71 -34.30 63.07
C ARG A 29 14.30 -33.55 61.88
N PHE A 30 13.55 -32.73 61.13
CA PHE A 30 14.07 -32.15 59.88
C PHE A 30 14.01 -30.61 59.81
N VAL A 31 14.69 -29.92 60.73
CA VAL A 31 14.90 -28.46 60.63
C VAL A 31 15.76 -28.10 59.40
N ARG A 32 16.71 -28.96 59.01
CA ARG A 32 17.53 -28.78 57.80
C ARG A 32 16.76 -29.05 56.50
N GLY A 33 15.87 -30.05 56.48
CA GLY A 33 15.04 -30.38 55.31
C GLY A 33 14.03 -29.29 54.98
N ARG A 34 13.46 -28.64 56.00
CA ARG A 34 12.50 -27.54 55.82
C ARG A 34 13.11 -26.32 55.14
N ARG A 35 14.38 -26.00 55.44
CA ARG A 35 15.12 -24.91 54.77
C ARG A 35 15.44 -25.24 53.31
N ALA A 36 15.79 -26.49 53.00
CA ALA A 36 16.03 -26.93 51.63
C ALA A 36 14.75 -26.86 50.78
N VAL A 37 13.60 -27.26 51.31
CA VAL A 37 12.31 -27.18 50.61
C VAL A 37 11.90 -25.72 50.36
N ILE A 38 12.10 -24.82 51.34
CA ILE A 38 11.84 -23.39 51.15
C ILE A 38 12.78 -22.78 50.10
N ALA A 39 14.06 -23.17 50.07
CA ALA A 39 15.01 -22.69 49.07
C ALA A 39 14.65 -23.17 47.64
N VAL A 40 14.21 -24.43 47.49
CA VAL A 40 13.74 -24.96 46.20
C VAL A 40 12.45 -24.28 45.76
N ALA A 41 11.49 -24.08 46.67
CA ALA A 41 10.26 -23.34 46.37
C ALA A 41 10.54 -21.89 45.96
N ALA A 42 11.46 -21.20 46.67
CA ALA A 42 11.88 -19.85 46.32
C ALA A 42 12.56 -19.80 44.94
N PHE A 43 13.44 -20.75 44.62
CA PHE A 43 14.09 -20.83 43.32
C PHE A 43 13.09 -21.05 42.18
N LEU A 44 12.10 -21.91 42.37
CA LEU A 44 11.04 -22.16 41.40
C LEU A 44 10.12 -20.95 41.21
N VAL A 45 9.77 -20.23 42.29
CA VAL A 45 8.97 -19.00 42.22
C VAL A 45 9.76 -17.89 41.53
N VAL A 46 11.04 -17.71 41.87
CA VAL A 46 11.91 -16.73 41.18
C VAL A 46 12.11 -17.11 39.71
N GLY A 47 12.24 -18.40 39.39
CA GLY A 47 12.33 -18.87 38.00
C GLY A 47 11.02 -18.66 37.22
N ALA A 48 9.87 -18.89 37.85
CA ALA A 48 8.56 -18.66 37.23
C ALA A 48 8.26 -17.17 37.05
N VAL A 49 8.56 -16.34 38.05
CA VAL A 49 8.40 -14.88 38.00
C VAL A 49 9.40 -14.27 37.03
N GLY A 50 10.66 -14.70 37.03
CA GLY A 50 11.67 -14.29 36.07
C GLY A 50 11.32 -14.69 34.64
N GLY A 51 10.79 -15.90 34.43
CA GLY A 51 10.26 -16.35 33.15
C GLY A 51 9.02 -15.57 32.68
N PHE A 52 8.16 -15.14 33.61
CA PHE A 52 6.98 -14.33 33.31
C PHE A 52 7.37 -12.88 32.97
N LEU A 53 8.28 -12.28 33.74
CA LEU A 53 8.81 -10.94 33.50
C LEU A 53 9.68 -10.85 32.25
N ALA A 54 10.40 -11.91 31.89
CA ALA A 54 11.18 -11.98 30.66
C ALA A 54 10.31 -12.28 29.41
N ARG A 55 9.08 -12.77 29.59
CA ARG A 55 8.20 -13.17 28.48
C ARG A 55 7.80 -11.99 27.62
N GLU A 56 7.32 -10.90 28.23
CA GLU A 56 6.93 -9.70 27.49
C GLU A 56 8.06 -9.10 26.66
N PRO A 57 9.25 -8.79 27.22
CA PRO A 57 10.36 -8.22 26.44
C PRO A 57 10.88 -9.17 25.36
N LEU A 58 10.95 -10.49 25.62
CA LEU A 58 11.33 -11.48 24.60
C LEU A 58 10.29 -11.58 23.47
N THR A 59 9.00 -11.53 23.81
CA THR A 59 7.96 -11.55 22.76
C THR A 59 7.94 -10.26 21.95
N GLN A 60 8.23 -9.11 22.58
CA GLN A 60 8.37 -7.84 21.86
C GLN A 60 9.58 -7.83 20.93
N SER A 61 10.75 -8.31 21.38
CA SER A 61 11.94 -8.36 20.53
C SER A 61 11.74 -9.28 19.33
N ILE A 62 11.19 -10.48 19.54
CA ILE A 62 10.89 -11.43 18.45
C ILE A 62 9.88 -10.84 17.45
N ARG A 63 8.86 -10.10 17.94
CA ARG A 63 7.90 -9.42 17.06
C ARG A 63 8.57 -8.32 16.24
N GLN A 64 9.47 -7.54 16.84
CA GLN A 64 10.20 -6.48 16.14
C GLN A 64 11.15 -7.05 15.08
N ASP A 65 11.87 -8.12 15.41
CA ASP A 65 12.76 -8.80 14.45
C ASP A 65 11.96 -9.39 13.28
N TYR A 66 10.85 -10.07 13.57
CA TYR A 66 9.94 -10.57 12.54
C TYR A 66 9.37 -9.44 11.69
N ALA A 67 8.87 -8.37 12.30
CA ALA A 67 8.28 -7.23 11.60
C ALA A 67 9.30 -6.56 10.68
N SER A 68 10.54 -6.43 11.12
CA SER A 68 11.63 -5.83 10.33
C SER A 68 12.01 -6.72 9.15
N ALA A 69 12.21 -8.03 9.38
CA ALA A 69 12.51 -8.99 8.32
C ALA A 69 11.37 -9.09 7.29
N ARG A 70 10.12 -9.09 7.75
CA ARG A 70 8.94 -9.13 6.88
C ARG A 70 8.78 -7.86 6.08
N THR A 71 9.05 -6.70 6.69
CA THR A 71 9.03 -5.41 5.99
C THR A 71 10.05 -5.39 4.87
N GLU A 72 11.28 -5.83 5.14
CA GLU A 72 12.33 -5.89 4.12
C GLU A 72 11.97 -6.87 2.99
N ASP A 73 11.41 -8.03 3.33
CA ASP A 73 10.94 -9.01 2.34
C ASP A 73 9.85 -8.44 1.42
N ILE A 74 8.89 -7.68 1.97
CA ILE A 74 7.84 -7.03 1.19
C ILE A 74 8.41 -5.97 0.23
N PHE A 75 9.29 -5.09 0.71
CA PHE A 75 9.94 -4.08 -0.14
C PHE A 75 10.86 -4.70 -1.18
N ARG A 76 11.42 -5.88 -0.90
CA ARG A 76 12.23 -6.63 -1.86
C ARG A 76 11.37 -7.36 -2.89
N THR A 77 10.25 -7.94 -2.53
CA THR A 77 9.44 -8.79 -3.43
C THR A 77 8.48 -8.00 -4.31
N GLU A 78 7.98 -6.86 -3.82
CA GLU A 78 6.98 -6.06 -4.54
C GLU A 78 7.63 -5.02 -5.46
N GLY A 79 7.37 -5.16 -6.76
CA GLY A 79 7.95 -4.30 -7.79
C GLY A 79 7.61 -2.82 -7.62
N LEU A 80 6.38 -2.51 -7.18
CA LEU A 80 5.94 -1.13 -6.95
C LEU A 80 6.70 -0.47 -5.79
N LEU A 81 6.83 -1.16 -4.65
CA LEU A 81 7.56 -0.66 -3.48
C LEU A 81 9.04 -0.48 -3.77
N ARG A 82 9.64 -1.38 -4.55
CA ARG A 82 11.03 -1.22 -5.02
C ARG A 82 11.19 0.02 -5.90
N ALA A 83 10.32 0.19 -6.90
CA ALA A 83 10.35 1.34 -7.79
C ALA A 83 10.10 2.66 -7.03
N LEU A 84 9.21 2.64 -6.03
CA LEU A 84 8.97 3.78 -5.14
C LEU A 84 10.20 4.10 -4.27
N ALA A 85 10.89 3.08 -3.74
CA ALA A 85 12.10 3.29 -2.95
C ALA A 85 13.27 3.88 -3.76
N GLU A 86 13.38 3.52 -5.04
CA GLU A 86 14.36 4.12 -5.95
C GLU A 86 13.95 5.54 -6.37
N ALA A 87 12.65 5.79 -6.53
CA ALA A 87 12.12 7.07 -6.97
C ALA A 87 12.10 8.14 -5.86
N GLU A 88 11.66 7.74 -4.66
CA GLU A 88 11.33 8.56 -3.50
C GLU A 88 11.83 7.87 -2.21
N PRO A 89 13.15 7.90 -1.95
CA PRO A 89 13.76 7.13 -0.85
C PRO A 89 13.24 7.55 0.53
N GLU A 90 13.03 8.85 0.76
CA GLU A 90 12.53 9.36 2.04
C GLU A 90 11.11 8.86 2.34
N GLN A 91 10.22 8.90 1.34
CA GLN A 91 8.84 8.43 1.51
C GLN A 91 8.79 6.92 1.71
N ALA A 92 9.64 6.17 1.00
CA ALA A 92 9.75 4.72 1.17
C ALA A 92 10.27 4.35 2.57
N GLU A 93 11.24 5.07 3.13
CA GLU A 93 11.70 4.85 4.51
C GLU A 93 10.58 5.13 5.54
N ILE A 94 9.78 6.19 5.33
CA ILE A 94 8.61 6.47 6.17
C ILE A 94 7.61 5.30 6.12
N LEU A 95 7.33 4.76 4.92
CA LEU A 95 6.45 3.60 4.76
C LEU A 95 7.03 2.34 5.40
N ARG A 96 8.32 2.05 5.22
CA ARG A 96 9.02 0.93 5.90
C ARG A 96 8.88 1.04 7.41
N GLY A 97 9.18 2.21 7.97
CA GLY A 97 9.08 2.44 9.41
C GLY A 97 7.66 2.30 9.95
N ARG A 98 6.64 2.75 9.20
CA ARG A 98 5.23 2.57 9.54
C ARG A 98 4.82 1.10 9.49
N LEU A 99 5.22 0.37 8.45
CA LEU A 99 4.93 -1.06 8.30
C LEU A 99 5.54 -1.86 9.44
N ALA A 100 6.82 -1.66 9.74
CA ALA A 100 7.52 -2.38 10.79
C ALA A 100 6.86 -2.14 12.16
N LYS A 101 6.49 -0.89 12.47
CA LYS A 101 5.76 -0.56 13.70
C LYS A 101 4.38 -1.20 13.75
N ALA A 102 3.62 -1.15 12.66
CA ALA A 102 2.28 -1.72 12.59
C ALA A 102 2.33 -3.25 12.72
N LEU A 103 3.22 -3.93 12.00
CA LEU A 103 3.43 -5.38 12.09
C LEU A 103 3.89 -5.81 13.49
N ALA A 104 4.77 -5.05 14.14
CA ALA A 104 5.20 -5.37 15.51
C ALA A 104 4.05 -5.27 16.54
N ALA A 105 3.04 -4.44 16.25
CA ALA A 105 1.86 -4.25 17.10
C ALA A 105 0.78 -5.33 16.91
N THR A 106 0.77 -6.03 15.77
CA THR A 106 -0.23 -7.09 15.49
C THR A 106 0.00 -8.36 16.30
N GLY A 107 -1.09 -9.02 16.70
CA GLY A 107 -1.06 -10.24 17.51
C GLY A 107 -1.38 -11.53 16.74
N ASP A 108 -2.12 -11.42 15.64
CA ASP A 108 -2.61 -12.55 14.86
C ASP A 108 -2.20 -12.48 13.38
N ALA A 109 -2.60 -13.47 12.57
CA ALA A 109 -2.27 -13.52 11.15
C ALA A 109 -3.18 -12.61 10.29
N ASP A 110 -4.42 -12.40 10.71
CA ASP A 110 -5.42 -11.68 9.91
C ASP A 110 -5.21 -10.16 10.01
N GLU A 111 -4.88 -9.65 11.20
CA GLU A 111 -4.43 -8.28 11.42
C GLU A 111 -3.16 -7.99 10.64
N ARG A 112 -2.21 -8.94 10.58
CA ARG A 112 -0.99 -8.80 9.76
C ARG A 112 -1.32 -8.63 8.29
N GLN A 113 -2.19 -9.47 7.74
CA GLN A 113 -2.62 -9.35 6.35
C GLN A 113 -3.34 -8.03 6.08
N ALA A 114 -4.19 -7.59 7.00
CA ALA A 114 -4.88 -6.31 6.89
C ALA A 114 -3.91 -5.12 6.92
N VAL A 115 -2.87 -5.17 7.77
CA VAL A 115 -1.81 -4.16 7.83
C VAL A 115 -0.99 -4.13 6.54
N GLU A 116 -0.54 -5.29 6.04
CA GLU A 116 0.17 -5.39 4.77
C GLU A 116 -0.67 -4.82 3.62
N GLN A 117 -1.97 -5.13 3.57
CA GLN A 117 -2.87 -4.64 2.54
C GLN A 117 -3.08 -3.11 2.60
N ARG A 118 -3.31 -2.56 3.80
CA ARG A 118 -3.44 -1.10 3.98
C ARG A 118 -2.19 -0.37 3.51
N LEU A 119 -1.01 -0.92 3.80
CA LEU A 119 0.24 -0.33 3.35
C LEU A 119 0.39 -0.40 1.82
N ARG A 120 -0.01 -1.51 1.19
CA ARG A 120 -0.04 -1.59 -0.29
C ARG A 120 -0.93 -0.52 -0.90
N ASP A 121 -2.09 -0.27 -0.29
CA ASP A 121 -2.99 0.79 -0.71
C ASP A 121 -2.36 2.18 -0.51
N GLU A 122 -1.73 2.45 0.64
CA GLU A 122 -0.98 3.69 0.85
C GLU A 122 0.16 3.87 -0.18
N ALA A 123 0.94 2.82 -0.42
CA ALA A 123 2.05 2.82 -1.37
C ALA A 123 1.56 3.07 -2.80
N THR A 124 0.42 2.51 -3.18
CA THR A 124 -0.17 2.75 -4.49
C THR A 124 -0.72 4.17 -4.62
N GLY A 125 -1.33 4.71 -3.56
CA GLY A 125 -1.76 6.11 -3.53
C GLY A 125 -0.60 7.09 -3.71
N LEU A 126 0.52 6.84 -3.02
CA LEU A 126 1.75 7.61 -3.17
C LEU A 126 2.37 7.43 -4.56
N ALA A 127 2.44 6.20 -5.04
CA ALA A 127 2.95 5.91 -6.38
C ALA A 127 2.10 6.53 -7.50
N LEU A 128 0.77 6.64 -7.32
CA LEU A 128 -0.09 7.41 -8.21
C LEU A 128 0.34 8.88 -8.23
N ALA A 129 0.34 9.54 -7.07
CA ALA A 129 0.69 10.97 -6.98
C ALA A 129 2.08 11.26 -7.56
N THR A 130 3.09 10.49 -7.16
CA THR A 130 4.47 10.61 -7.65
C THR A 130 4.58 10.23 -9.13
N GLY A 131 3.88 9.18 -9.55
CA GLY A 131 3.90 8.69 -10.93
C GLY A 131 3.35 9.73 -11.91
N PHE A 132 2.21 10.36 -11.59
CA PHE A 132 1.66 11.47 -12.37
C PHE A 132 2.62 12.66 -12.42
N ALA A 133 3.19 13.07 -11.28
CA ALA A 133 4.14 14.19 -11.22
C ALA A 133 5.43 13.94 -12.03
N ARG A 134 5.85 12.68 -12.20
CA ARG A 134 7.06 12.31 -12.94
C ARG A 134 6.81 11.79 -14.35
N LEU A 135 5.54 11.70 -14.76
CA LEU A 135 5.17 11.09 -16.04
C LEU A 135 5.77 11.82 -17.24
N GLY A 136 5.95 13.14 -17.14
CA GLY A 136 6.63 13.95 -18.16
C GLY A 136 8.04 13.44 -18.48
N ASN A 137 8.73 12.81 -17.52
CA ASN A 137 10.09 12.29 -17.65
C ASN A 137 10.15 10.76 -17.78
N ALA A 138 9.01 10.07 -17.73
CA ALA A 138 8.94 8.62 -17.90
C ALA A 138 9.14 8.21 -19.37
N SER A 139 9.27 6.91 -19.63
CA SER A 139 9.29 6.42 -21.01
C SER A 139 7.91 6.46 -21.67
N ASP A 140 7.90 6.61 -22.99
CA ASP A 140 6.69 6.56 -23.82
C ASP A 140 5.88 5.27 -23.63
N GLU A 141 6.58 4.13 -23.48
CA GLU A 141 5.94 2.85 -23.16
C GLU A 141 5.29 2.89 -21.78
N ALA A 142 5.98 3.43 -20.76
CA ALA A 142 5.44 3.51 -19.42
C ALA A 142 4.16 4.35 -19.38
N ALA A 143 4.13 5.46 -20.11
CA ALA A 143 2.95 6.31 -20.23
C ALA A 143 1.78 5.58 -20.91
N ALA A 144 2.04 4.84 -21.99
CA ALA A 144 1.02 4.04 -22.67
C ALA A 144 0.45 2.93 -21.76
N ARG A 145 1.31 2.21 -21.04
CA ARG A 145 0.90 1.16 -20.08
C ARG A 145 0.08 1.74 -18.94
N LEU A 146 0.45 2.91 -18.43
CA LEU A 146 -0.30 3.59 -17.39
C LEU A 146 -1.69 3.99 -17.90
N ALA A 147 -1.79 4.56 -19.10
CA ALA A 147 -3.07 4.91 -19.70
C ALA A 147 -4.00 3.69 -19.90
N GLU A 148 -3.45 2.57 -20.35
CA GLU A 148 -4.21 1.30 -20.48
C GLU A 148 -4.69 0.79 -19.12
N ALA A 149 -3.82 0.80 -18.11
CA ALA A 149 -4.16 0.35 -16.76
C ALA A 149 -5.21 1.26 -16.10
N LEU A 150 -5.08 2.57 -16.26
CA LEU A 150 -6.06 3.56 -15.78
C LEU A 150 -7.41 3.37 -16.47
N LEU A 151 -7.44 3.17 -17.79
CA LEU A 151 -8.69 2.90 -18.50
C LEU A 151 -9.38 1.63 -17.98
N GLY A 152 -8.61 0.57 -17.70
CA GLY A 152 -9.12 -0.66 -17.08
C GLY A 152 -9.70 -0.41 -15.69
N ALA A 153 -8.97 0.34 -14.85
CA ALA A 153 -9.39 0.68 -13.50
C ALA A 153 -10.64 1.57 -13.47
N LEU A 154 -10.69 2.60 -14.31
CA LEU A 154 -11.86 3.48 -14.41
C LEU A 154 -13.12 2.73 -14.85
N LYS A 155 -13.00 1.77 -15.77
CA LYS A 155 -14.13 0.93 -16.20
C LYS A 155 -14.68 0.06 -15.06
N GLU A 156 -13.79 -0.56 -14.27
CA GLU A 156 -14.19 -1.37 -13.11
C GLU A 156 -14.85 -0.51 -12.02
N LEU A 157 -14.28 0.67 -11.75
CA LEU A 157 -14.81 1.60 -10.76
C LEU A 157 -16.16 2.16 -11.20
N SER A 158 -16.31 2.61 -12.45
CA SER A 158 -17.59 3.14 -12.96
C SER A 158 -18.72 2.11 -12.96
N ALA A 159 -18.40 0.81 -13.05
CA ALA A 159 -19.40 -0.25 -12.96
C ALA A 159 -19.92 -0.45 -11.52
N THR A 160 -19.20 0.03 -10.51
CA THR A 160 -19.64 0.00 -9.11
C THR A 160 -20.15 1.36 -8.66
N ASP A 161 -19.29 2.37 -8.74
CA ASP A 161 -19.50 3.73 -8.23
C ASP A 161 -18.53 4.69 -8.92
N ALA A 162 -19.05 5.62 -9.72
CA ALA A 162 -18.23 6.58 -10.44
C ALA A 162 -17.56 7.63 -9.55
N THR A 163 -18.01 7.83 -8.31
CA THR A 163 -17.32 8.72 -7.36
C THR A 163 -15.91 8.23 -7.06
N LEU A 164 -15.68 6.91 -7.11
CA LEU A 164 -14.37 6.31 -6.90
C LEU A 164 -13.40 6.62 -8.05
N CYS A 165 -13.89 6.97 -9.25
CA CYS A 165 -12.99 7.40 -10.33
C CYS A 165 -12.18 8.63 -9.92
N LEU A 166 -12.74 9.52 -9.09
CA LEU A 166 -12.07 10.73 -8.62
C LEU A 166 -10.79 10.42 -7.82
N GLY A 167 -10.75 9.28 -7.13
CA GLY A 167 -9.56 8.84 -6.38
C GLY A 167 -8.37 8.48 -7.27
N LEU A 168 -8.61 8.10 -8.54
CA LEU A 168 -7.56 7.87 -9.54
C LEU A 168 -7.22 9.12 -10.36
N LEU A 169 -8.23 9.96 -10.64
CA LEU A 169 -8.06 11.16 -11.45
C LEU A 169 -7.36 12.29 -10.67
N HIS A 170 -7.59 12.38 -9.35
CA HIS A 170 -7.02 13.42 -8.50
C HIS A 170 -6.33 12.83 -7.26
N PRO A 171 -5.24 12.06 -7.43
CA PRO A 171 -4.60 11.33 -6.34
C PRO A 171 -4.02 12.23 -5.24
N ALA A 172 -3.63 13.47 -5.56
CA ALA A 172 -3.03 14.39 -4.60
C ALA A 172 -4.04 15.12 -3.68
N ALA A 173 -5.34 15.12 -4.02
CA ALA A 173 -6.32 16.00 -3.38
C ALA A 173 -7.38 15.29 -2.51
N GLN A 174 -7.53 13.96 -2.60
CA GLN A 174 -8.70 13.26 -2.04
C GLN A 174 -8.33 11.98 -1.25
N THR A 175 -7.61 12.11 -0.14
CA THR A 175 -7.11 10.96 0.64
C THR A 175 -8.16 9.93 1.07
N PRO A 176 -9.39 10.27 1.54
CA PRO A 176 -10.37 9.24 1.91
C PRO A 176 -10.99 8.54 0.69
N VAL A 177 -11.26 9.28 -0.39
CA VAL A 177 -11.81 8.72 -1.63
C VAL A 177 -10.77 7.83 -2.30
N GLN A 178 -9.49 8.23 -2.29
CA GLN A 178 -8.39 7.44 -2.81
C GLN A 178 -8.25 6.10 -2.08
N ALA A 179 -8.31 6.09 -0.74
CA ALA A 179 -8.26 4.85 0.02
C ALA A 179 -9.44 3.91 -0.34
N ALA A 180 -10.66 4.44 -0.43
CA ALA A 180 -11.83 3.67 -0.84
C ALA A 180 -11.72 3.12 -2.27
N THR A 181 -11.16 3.93 -3.18
CA THR A 181 -10.91 3.58 -4.58
C THR A 181 -9.94 2.41 -4.69
N LEU A 182 -8.81 2.49 -3.99
CA LEU A 182 -7.77 1.47 -4.00
C LEU A 182 -8.24 0.17 -3.36
N ALA A 183 -9.00 0.24 -2.27
CA ALA A 183 -9.59 -0.94 -1.63
C ALA A 183 -10.61 -1.67 -2.53
N ARG A 184 -11.21 -0.95 -3.49
CA ARG A 184 -12.19 -1.49 -4.44
C ARG A 184 -11.55 -2.17 -5.64
N LEU A 185 -10.42 -1.65 -6.13
CA LEU A 185 -9.66 -2.25 -7.22
C LEU A 185 -9.06 -3.60 -6.78
N ARG A 186 -9.44 -4.70 -7.44
CA ARG A 186 -8.95 -6.03 -7.08
C ARG A 186 -8.48 -6.84 -8.28
N GLY A 187 -7.78 -7.93 -7.98
CA GLY A 187 -7.33 -8.91 -8.97
C GLY A 187 -6.45 -8.29 -10.06
N SER A 188 -6.70 -8.68 -11.31
CA SER A 188 -5.83 -8.32 -12.43
C SER A 188 -5.77 -6.83 -12.73
N VAL A 189 -6.82 -6.06 -12.40
CA VAL A 189 -6.85 -4.62 -12.68
C VAL A 189 -5.91 -3.88 -11.74
N ARG A 190 -5.95 -4.20 -10.44
CA ARG A 190 -5.00 -3.63 -9.48
C ARG A 190 -3.56 -4.01 -9.81
N THR A 191 -3.29 -5.29 -10.11
CA THR A 191 -1.93 -5.74 -10.48
C THR A 191 -1.39 -5.01 -11.72
N LYS A 192 -2.24 -4.76 -12.74
CA LYS A 192 -1.83 -4.00 -13.92
C LYS A 192 -1.54 -2.54 -13.62
N LEU A 193 -2.34 -1.91 -12.75
CA LEU A 193 -2.12 -0.53 -12.31
C LEU A 193 -0.79 -0.41 -11.55
N ASP A 194 -0.55 -1.29 -10.58
CA ASP A 194 0.68 -1.30 -9.79
C ASP A 194 1.90 -1.54 -10.67
N ALA A 195 1.82 -2.47 -11.64
CA ALA A 195 2.91 -2.73 -12.57
C ALA A 195 3.19 -1.52 -13.49
N ALA A 196 2.15 -0.85 -13.98
CA ALA A 196 2.32 0.33 -14.83
C ALA A 196 2.92 1.51 -14.05
N LEU A 197 2.47 1.73 -12.81
CA LEU A 197 3.04 2.75 -11.92
C LEU A 197 4.50 2.47 -11.59
N ALA A 198 4.85 1.21 -11.29
CA ALA A 198 6.23 0.80 -11.07
C ALA A 198 7.11 1.11 -12.29
N LEU A 199 6.61 0.85 -13.50
CA LEU A 199 7.31 1.12 -14.75
C LEU A 199 7.52 2.64 -14.99
N VAL A 200 6.50 3.45 -14.68
CA VAL A 200 6.62 4.93 -14.75
C VAL A 200 7.68 5.42 -13.78
N LEU A 201 7.61 5.00 -12.51
CA LEU A 201 8.58 5.39 -11.49
C LEU A 201 10.00 4.98 -11.87
N ALA A 202 10.22 3.73 -12.24
CA ALA A 202 11.53 3.21 -12.62
C ALA A 202 12.09 3.87 -13.89
N SER A 203 11.26 4.09 -14.92
CA SER A 203 11.73 4.76 -16.15
C SER A 203 12.07 6.23 -15.90
N SER A 204 11.27 6.92 -15.08
CA SER A 204 11.51 8.32 -14.72
C SER A 204 12.75 8.54 -13.85
N SER A 205 13.15 7.54 -13.03
CA SER A 205 14.30 7.65 -12.13
C SER A 205 15.60 7.16 -12.77
N LEU A 206 15.58 6.00 -13.45
CA LEU A 206 16.80 5.36 -13.97
C LEU A 206 17.26 5.95 -15.29
N LYS A 207 16.32 6.33 -16.17
CA LYS A 207 16.59 6.86 -17.51
C LYS A 207 15.55 7.94 -17.87
N PRO A 208 15.57 9.08 -17.18
CA PRO A 208 14.63 10.15 -17.44
C PRO A 208 14.71 10.58 -18.90
N GLN A 209 13.57 10.55 -19.58
CA GLN A 209 13.45 11.10 -20.92
C GLN A 209 13.20 12.61 -20.82
N LEU A 210 13.78 13.38 -21.73
CA LEU A 210 13.46 14.79 -21.87
C LEU A 210 11.96 14.95 -22.11
N ALA A 211 11.35 15.93 -21.45
CA ALA A 211 9.96 16.26 -21.67
C ALA A 211 9.70 16.51 -23.18
N PRO A 212 8.57 16.06 -23.72
CA PRO A 212 8.24 16.25 -25.13
C PRO A 212 8.34 17.71 -25.55
N LEU A 213 8.93 17.99 -26.71
CA LEU A 213 8.94 19.35 -27.27
C LEU A 213 7.49 19.80 -27.53
N PRO A 214 7.08 20.99 -27.05
CA PRO A 214 5.68 21.44 -27.10
C PRO A 214 5.10 21.39 -28.50
N ALA A 215 5.84 21.91 -29.49
CA ALA A 215 5.32 22.09 -30.85
C ALA A 215 4.88 20.79 -31.55
N LYS A 216 5.53 19.65 -31.29
CA LYS A 216 5.17 18.37 -31.94
C LYS A 216 4.09 17.62 -31.19
N ALA A 217 4.18 17.55 -29.86
CA ALA A 217 3.18 16.87 -29.04
C ALA A 217 1.85 17.63 -29.04
N ASP A 218 1.90 18.96 -28.96
CA ASP A 218 0.70 19.79 -28.94
C ASP A 218 -0.03 19.77 -30.30
N ALA A 219 0.69 19.64 -31.42
CA ALA A 219 0.09 19.45 -32.74
C ALA A 219 -0.63 18.11 -32.88
N ALA A 220 0.02 17.00 -32.52
CA ALA A 220 -0.60 15.67 -32.56
C ALA A 220 -1.79 15.55 -31.60
N LEU A 221 -1.71 16.18 -30.43
CA LEU A 221 -2.83 16.29 -29.50
C LEU A 221 -3.96 17.15 -30.10
N ALA A 222 -3.64 18.27 -30.73
CA ALA A 222 -4.63 19.13 -31.39
C ALA A 222 -5.35 18.41 -32.54
N ASP A 223 -4.63 17.62 -33.34
CA ASP A 223 -5.22 16.80 -34.41
C ASP A 223 -6.14 15.73 -33.83
N MET A 224 -5.68 14.99 -32.81
CA MET A 224 -6.51 14.02 -32.09
C MET A 224 -7.76 14.67 -31.50
N PHE A 225 -7.63 15.85 -30.88
CA PHE A 225 -8.78 16.58 -30.37
C PHE A 225 -9.71 17.05 -31.48
N GLY A 226 -9.18 17.58 -32.60
CA GLY A 226 -9.96 18.01 -33.74
C GLY A 226 -10.81 16.88 -34.33
N GLU A 227 -10.23 15.68 -34.45
CA GLU A 227 -10.91 14.48 -34.94
C GLU A 227 -11.99 13.96 -33.97
N ASN A 228 -11.73 14.02 -32.66
CA ASN A 228 -12.64 13.46 -31.64
C ASN A 228 -13.64 14.48 -31.07
N LEU A 229 -13.44 15.78 -31.31
CA LEU A 229 -14.29 16.86 -30.80
C LEU A 229 -15.77 16.71 -31.19
N PRO A 230 -16.14 16.35 -32.45
CA PRO A 230 -17.54 16.13 -32.79
C PRO A 230 -18.19 15.00 -31.98
N ALA A 231 -17.44 13.91 -31.73
CA ALA A 231 -17.93 12.80 -30.92
C ALA A 231 -18.09 13.19 -29.44
N PHE A 232 -17.15 13.98 -28.91
CA PHE A 232 -17.28 14.54 -27.56
C PHE A 232 -18.46 15.49 -27.46
N GLN A 233 -18.70 16.34 -28.46
CA GLN A 233 -19.84 17.27 -28.44
C GLN A 233 -21.18 16.54 -28.52
N GLN A 234 -21.26 15.47 -29.32
CA GLN A 234 -22.46 14.64 -29.39
C GLN A 234 -22.78 13.95 -28.05
N THR A 235 -21.76 13.58 -27.28
CA THR A 235 -21.93 12.82 -26.03
C THR A 235 -22.07 13.72 -24.80
N TYR A 236 -21.29 14.80 -24.75
CA TYR A 236 -21.11 15.65 -23.56
C TYR A 236 -21.62 17.09 -23.76
N GLY A 237 -22.12 17.42 -24.95
CA GLY A 237 -22.82 18.67 -25.28
C GLY A 237 -21.94 19.75 -25.91
N GLU A 238 -22.27 21.02 -25.65
CA GLU A 238 -21.67 22.16 -26.34
C GLU A 238 -20.14 22.26 -26.11
N PRO A 239 -19.37 22.94 -26.99
CA PRO A 239 -17.91 23.07 -26.85
C PRO A 239 -17.47 23.59 -25.48
N LYS A 240 -18.25 24.51 -24.89
CA LYS A 240 -17.99 25.05 -23.54
C LYS A 240 -18.12 23.99 -22.44
N GLN A 241 -19.04 23.04 -22.60
CA GLN A 241 -19.23 21.95 -21.64
C GLN A 241 -18.07 20.96 -21.73
N VAL A 242 -17.66 20.60 -22.95
CA VAL A 242 -16.47 19.76 -23.17
C VAL A 242 -15.22 20.42 -22.59
N GLN A 243 -15.04 21.73 -22.78
CA GLN A 243 -13.93 22.47 -22.17
C GLN A 243 -13.98 22.41 -20.63
N ALA A 244 -15.14 22.60 -20.01
CA ALA A 244 -15.30 22.49 -18.57
C ALA A 244 -14.94 21.09 -18.03
N LEU A 245 -15.17 20.03 -18.82
CA LEU A 245 -14.74 18.67 -18.47
C LEU A 245 -13.21 18.51 -18.50
N PHE A 246 -12.52 19.10 -19.47
CA PHE A 246 -11.04 19.13 -19.48
C PHE A 246 -10.48 19.90 -18.27
N GLU A 247 -11.09 21.04 -17.93
CA GLU A 247 -10.71 21.81 -16.74
C GLU A 247 -10.99 21.03 -15.44
N ALA A 248 -12.08 20.26 -15.40
CA ALA A 248 -12.39 19.38 -14.28
C ALA A 248 -11.37 18.25 -14.12
N LEU A 249 -10.86 17.67 -15.21
CA LEU A 249 -9.82 16.62 -15.14
C LEU A 249 -8.48 17.12 -14.60
N SER A 250 -8.13 18.38 -14.81
CA SER A 250 -6.87 18.96 -14.31
C SER A 250 -7.01 19.61 -12.94
N ASN A 251 -8.22 20.02 -12.54
CA ASN A 251 -8.44 20.77 -11.30
C ASN A 251 -9.50 20.11 -10.40
N PRO A 252 -9.13 19.63 -9.19
CA PRO A 252 -10.08 18.99 -8.27
C PRO A 252 -11.21 19.92 -7.79
N ALA A 253 -10.97 21.24 -7.74
CA ALA A 253 -12.00 22.20 -7.36
C ALA A 253 -13.08 22.35 -8.44
N GLN A 254 -12.72 22.16 -9.71
CA GLN A 254 -13.66 22.16 -10.83
C GLN A 254 -14.34 20.80 -10.99
N ALA A 255 -13.63 19.71 -10.68
CA ALA A 255 -14.20 18.36 -10.65
C ALA A 255 -15.44 18.26 -9.73
N ALA A 256 -15.43 18.95 -8.59
CA ALA A 256 -16.56 19.00 -7.67
C ALA A 256 -17.84 19.62 -8.26
N ARG A 257 -17.75 20.33 -9.39
CA ARG A 257 -18.88 20.97 -10.08
C ARG A 257 -19.48 20.12 -11.19
N VAL A 258 -18.85 18.99 -11.50
CA VAL A 258 -19.26 18.07 -12.57
C VAL A 258 -19.79 16.79 -11.94
N ALA A 259 -20.83 16.20 -12.53
CA ALA A 259 -21.32 14.90 -12.10
C ALA A 259 -20.21 13.83 -12.21
N PRO A 260 -19.95 13.02 -11.16
CA PRO A 260 -18.88 12.03 -11.17
C PRO A 260 -18.98 11.01 -12.30
N ASP A 261 -20.21 10.59 -12.66
CA ASP A 261 -20.46 9.68 -13.79
C ASP A 261 -19.98 10.30 -15.11
N THR A 262 -20.33 11.56 -15.36
CA THR A 262 -19.95 12.28 -16.57
C THR A 262 -18.43 12.47 -16.64
N LEU A 263 -17.79 12.86 -15.53
CA LEU A 263 -16.35 13.06 -15.49
C LEU A 263 -15.59 11.74 -15.67
N CYS A 264 -16.07 10.65 -15.07
CA CYS A 264 -15.46 9.33 -15.24
C CYS A 264 -15.62 8.80 -16.66
N ALA A 265 -16.81 8.93 -17.27
CA ALA A 265 -17.05 8.55 -18.66
C ALA A 265 -16.16 9.35 -19.62
N PHE A 266 -16.09 10.67 -19.41
CA PHE A 266 -15.25 11.56 -20.20
C PHE A 266 -13.76 11.19 -20.10
N ALA A 267 -13.25 10.93 -18.90
CA ALA A 267 -11.88 10.47 -18.70
C ALA A 267 -11.59 9.15 -19.46
N GLN A 268 -12.54 8.21 -19.44
CA GLN A 268 -12.40 6.96 -20.17
C GLN A 268 -12.36 7.17 -21.68
N ASP A 269 -13.22 8.03 -22.23
CA ASP A 269 -13.22 8.32 -23.67
C ASP A 269 -11.99 9.08 -24.12
N LEU A 270 -11.50 10.01 -23.30
CA LEU A 270 -10.24 10.70 -23.53
C LEU A 270 -9.06 9.70 -23.59
N LEU A 271 -8.96 8.80 -22.60
CA LEU A 271 -7.93 7.76 -22.61
C LEU A 271 -8.05 6.83 -23.83
N ARG A 272 -9.28 6.48 -24.26
CA ARG A 272 -9.49 5.68 -25.48
C ARG A 272 -9.02 6.43 -26.73
N ALA A 273 -9.29 7.72 -26.85
CA ALA A 273 -8.84 8.54 -27.97
C ALA A 273 -7.30 8.61 -28.00
N LEU A 274 -6.67 8.87 -26.85
CA LEU A 274 -5.21 8.89 -26.73
C LEU A 274 -4.57 7.54 -27.07
N LEU A 275 -5.16 6.42 -26.62
CA LEU A 275 -4.67 5.08 -26.93
C LEU A 275 -4.89 4.68 -28.40
N ARG A 276 -5.74 5.38 -29.17
CA ARG A 276 -5.91 5.17 -30.61
C ARG A 276 -4.88 5.92 -31.47
N MET A 277 -4.17 6.90 -30.89
CA MET A 277 -3.13 7.63 -31.60
C MET A 277 -2.02 6.69 -32.10
N PRO A 278 -1.32 7.07 -33.20
CA PRO A 278 -0.16 6.34 -33.69
C PRO A 278 0.88 6.12 -32.56
N PRO A 279 1.55 4.96 -32.50
CA PRO A 279 2.49 4.65 -31.43
C PRO A 279 3.60 5.69 -31.24
N ALA A 280 4.03 6.35 -32.33
CA ALA A 280 5.06 7.38 -32.32
C ALA A 280 4.62 8.69 -31.63
N GLU A 281 3.32 8.96 -31.58
CA GLU A 281 2.76 10.21 -31.03
C GLU A 281 2.06 9.99 -29.70
N ARG A 282 1.57 8.77 -29.45
CA ARG A 282 0.87 8.37 -28.23
C ARG A 282 1.69 8.59 -26.98
N GLY A 283 2.93 8.10 -26.95
CA GLY A 283 3.80 8.22 -25.77
C GLY A 283 4.08 9.67 -25.39
N PRO A 284 4.60 10.49 -26.33
CA PRO A 284 4.81 11.92 -26.11
C PRO A 284 3.52 12.67 -25.73
N GLY A 285 2.39 12.37 -26.39
CA GLY A 285 1.10 12.98 -26.10
C GLY A 285 0.58 12.65 -24.70
N LEU A 286 0.69 11.38 -24.26
CA LEU A 286 0.31 10.96 -22.91
C LEU A 286 1.18 11.61 -21.83
N ARG A 287 2.50 11.64 -22.04
CA ARG A 287 3.44 12.30 -21.10
C ARG A 287 3.17 13.80 -20.99
N ARG A 288 2.76 14.43 -22.09
CA ARG A 288 2.42 15.86 -22.12
C ARG A 288 1.08 16.14 -21.43
N LEU A 289 0.06 15.32 -21.64
CA LEU A 289 -1.29 15.56 -21.14
C LEU A 289 -1.48 15.14 -19.68
N LEU A 290 -0.83 14.05 -19.26
CA LEU A 290 -0.97 13.49 -17.92
C LEU A 290 0.19 13.88 -16.99
N GLY A 291 1.29 14.43 -17.52
CA GLY A 291 2.49 14.78 -16.77
C GLY A 291 2.67 16.28 -16.47
N THR A 292 1.59 17.08 -16.62
CA THR A 292 1.55 18.52 -16.32
C THR A 292 0.74 18.82 -15.09
#